data_AF-A0A3D0KQ04-F1
#
_entry.id   AF-A0A3D0KQ04-F1
#
_cell.length_a   1.000
_cell.length_b   1.000
_cell.length_c   1.000
_cell.angle_alpha   90.00
_cell.angle_beta   90.00
_cell.angle_gamma   90.00
#
_symmetry.space_group_name_H-M   'P 1'
#
loop_
_entity.id
_entity.type
_entity.pdbx_description
1 polymer ?
#
loop_
_entity_poly.entity_id
_entity_poly.type
_entity_poly.pdbx_seq_one_letter_code
_entity_poly.pdbx_strand_id
1 'polypeptide(L)' 'MFGWPIPFSIDARINRAYARSLTRHGPTPQGVFWNSTKTQKARFAALTAAIRADHEKQIGRQQMERQQMERQQNGRG' A
#
# COMPACT_ATOMS: atom_id res chain seq x y z
N MET A 1 -7.24 -6.86 -32.37
CA MET A 1 -5.96 -6.71 -31.64
C MET A 1 -6.28 -6.67 -30.15
N PHE A 2 -6.05 -7.77 -29.42
CA PHE A 2 -6.33 -7.85 -27.98
C PHE A 2 -5.05 -7.56 -27.20
N GLY A 3 -5.03 -6.44 -26.48
CA GLY A 3 -3.91 -6.02 -25.64
C GLY A 3 -3.69 -7.01 -24.50
N TRP A 4 -2.52 -7.65 -24.49
CA TRP A 4 -2.05 -8.41 -23.35
C TRP A 4 -1.86 -7.47 -22.15
N PRO A 5 -2.42 -7.77 -20.96
CA PRO A 5 -2.16 -6.97 -19.79
C PRO A 5 -0.70 -7.17 -19.40
N ILE A 6 0.05 -6.07 -19.42
CA ILE A 6 1.46 -6.01 -19.03
C ILE A 6 1.58 -6.67 -17.64
N PRO A 7 2.30 -7.81 -17.50
CA PRO A 7 2.20 -8.68 -16.32
C PRO A 7 2.72 -8.07 -15.01
N PHE A 8 3.30 -6.87 -15.09
CA PHE A 8 3.98 -6.19 -13.98
C PHE A 8 3.29 -4.89 -13.54
N SER A 9 2.25 -4.42 -14.23
CA SER A 9 1.54 -3.22 -13.75
C SER A 9 0.72 -3.55 -12.50
N ILE A 10 0.55 -2.55 -11.64
CA ILE A 10 -0.28 -2.66 -10.43
C ILE A 10 -1.70 -3.09 -10.83
N ASP A 11 -2.24 -2.53 -11.91
CA ASP A 11 -3.55 -2.90 -12.45
C ASP A 11 -3.64 -4.38 -12.86
N ALA A 12 -2.60 -4.93 -13.50
CA ALA A 12 -2.57 -6.33 -13.88
C ALA A 12 -2.52 -7.26 -12.65
N ARG A 13 -1.77 -6.88 -11.60
CA ARG A 13 -1.75 -7.61 -10.32
C ARG A 13 -3.11 -7.58 -9.62
N ILE A 14 -3.77 -6.42 -9.62
CA ILE A 14 -5.11 -6.26 -9.04
C ILE A 14 -6.13 -7.10 -9.81
N ASN A 15 -6.14 -7.04 -11.14
CA ASN A 15 -7.03 -7.85 -11.99
C ASN A 15 -6.80 -9.36 -11.82
N ARG A 16 -5.55 -9.80 -11.62
CA ARG A 16 -5.23 -11.21 -11.35
C ARG A 16 -5.71 -11.66 -9.96
N ALA A 17 -5.53 -10.82 -8.94
CA ALA A 17 -6.06 -11.09 -7.60
C ALA A 17 -7.60 -11.11 -7.59
N TYR A 18 -8.22 -10.21 -8.36
CA TYR A 18 -9.66 -10.16 -8.61
C TYR A 18 -10.17 -11.48 -9.21
N ALA A 19 -9.58 -11.93 -10.32
CA ALA A 19 -9.99 -13.16 -10.99
C ALA A 19 -9.85 -14.40 -10.07
N ARG A 20 -8.81 -14.43 -9.24
CA ARG A 20 -8.59 -15.49 -8.24
C ARG A 20 -9.61 -15.46 -7.09
N SER A 21 -9.99 -14.27 -6.64
CA SER A 21 -11.02 -14.11 -5.60
C SER A 21 -12.39 -14.53 -6.12
N LEU A 22 -12.74 -14.11 -7.35
CA LEU A 22 -14.01 -14.45 -8.00
C LEU A 22 -14.17 -15.96 -8.22
N THR A 23 -13.09 -16.64 -8.62
CA THR A 23 -13.07 -18.10 -8.81
C THR A 23 -13.14 -18.88 -7.51
N ARG A 24 -12.62 -18.35 -6.39
CA ARG A 24 -12.71 -19.01 -5.07
C ARG A 24 -14.05 -18.81 -4.37
N HIS A 25 -14.62 -17.61 -4.47
CA HIS A 25 -15.78 -17.24 -3.67
C HIS A 25 -17.09 -17.21 -4.47
N GLY A 26 -17.04 -17.38 -5.80
CA GLY A 26 -18.22 -17.23 -6.66
C GLY A 26 -18.87 -15.84 -6.55
N PRO A 27 -20.06 -15.63 -7.15
CA PRO A 27 -20.86 -14.43 -7.00
C PRO A 27 -21.55 -14.38 -5.62
N THR A 28 -20.83 -14.73 -4.56
CA THR A 28 -21.36 -14.59 -3.21
C THR A 28 -21.57 -13.09 -2.91
N PRO A 29 -22.60 -12.72 -2.14
CA PRO A 29 -22.82 -11.34 -1.71
C PRO A 29 -21.57 -10.70 -1.10
N GLN A 30 -20.78 -11.49 -0.38
CA GLN A 30 -19.48 -11.11 0.16
C GLN A 30 -18.48 -10.81 -0.98
N GLY A 31 -18.35 -11.68 -1.97
CA GLY A 31 -17.52 -11.44 -3.15
C GLY A 31 -17.87 -10.14 -3.86
N VAL A 32 -19.16 -9.87 -4.09
CA VAL A 32 -19.67 -8.64 -4.73
C VAL A 32 -19.43 -7.41 -3.85
N PHE A 33 -19.72 -7.49 -2.54
CA PHE A 33 -19.47 -6.41 -1.58
C PHE A 33 -17.98 -6.08 -1.48
N TRP A 34 -17.13 -7.11 -1.40
CA TRP A 34 -15.68 -6.95 -1.35
C TRP A 34 -15.16 -6.37 -2.68
N ASN A 35 -15.85 -6.56 -3.79
CA ASN A 35 -15.48 -6.00 -5.09
C ASN A 35 -16.12 -4.68 -5.47
N SER A 36 -17.08 -4.17 -4.69
CA SER A 36 -17.73 -2.92 -5.05
C SER A 36 -16.71 -1.78 -5.13
N THR A 37 -16.93 -0.87 -6.08
CA THR A 37 -16.10 0.32 -6.26
C THR A 37 -15.93 1.11 -4.96
N LYS A 38 -16.98 1.17 -4.13
CA LYS A 38 -16.96 1.83 -2.82
C LYS A 38 -15.94 1.18 -1.89
N THR A 39 -15.99 -0.14 -1.73
CA THR A 39 -15.08 -0.85 -0.83
C THR A 39 -13.66 -0.88 -1.35
N GLN A 40 -13.45 -0.98 -2.67
CA GLN A 40 -12.12 -0.86 -3.28
C GLN A 40 -11.49 0.52 -3.05
N LYS A 41 -12.24 1.60 -3.26
CA LYS A 41 -11.77 2.98 -2.99
C LYS A 41 -11.41 3.18 -1.53
N ALA A 42 -12.23 2.67 -0.60
CA ALA A 42 -11.95 2.74 0.82
C ALA A 42 -10.65 2.02 1.20
N ARG A 43 -10.39 0.82 0.65
CA ARG A 43 -9.13 0.10 0.88
C ARG A 43 -7.93 0.81 0.28
N PHE A 44 -8.05 1.36 -0.92
CA PHE A 44 -6.98 2.12 -1.55
C PHE A 44 -6.63 3.39 -0.76
N ALA A 45 -7.64 4.12 -0.29
CA ALA A 45 -7.46 5.29 0.57
C ALA A 45 -6.78 4.91 1.90
N ALA A 46 -7.23 3.82 2.54
CA ALA A 46 -6.63 3.32 3.77
C ALA A 46 -5.16 2.90 3.57
N LEU A 47 -4.85 2.19 2.48
CA LEU A 47 -3.48 1.81 2.13
C LEU A 47 -2.60 3.06 1.91
N THR A 48 -3.10 4.06 1.20
CA THR A 48 -2.37 5.30 0.92
C THR A 48 -2.09 6.08 2.22
N ALA A 49 -3.08 6.16 3.11
CA ALA A 49 -2.91 6.78 4.42
C ALA A 49 -1.89 6.04 5.29
N ALA A 50 -1.91 4.71 5.29
CA ALA A 50 -0.95 3.88 6.02
C ALA A 50 0.49 4.09 5.51
N ILE A 51 0.69 4.13 4.18
CA ILE A 51 1.99 4.40 3.57
C ILE A 51 2.50 5.80 3.96
N ARG A 52 1.63 6.82 3.90
CA ARG A 52 2.02 8.18 4.31
C ARG A 52 2.45 8.23 5.78
N ALA A 53 1.67 7.62 6.68
CA ALA A 53 1.98 7.60 8.10
C ALA A 53 3.28 6.84 8.42
N ASP A 54 3.57 5.75 7.70
CA ASP A 54 4.84 5.03 7.85
C ASP A 54 6.02 5.88 7.38
N HIS A 55 5.87 6.55 6.23
CA HIS A 55 6.91 7.43 5.70
C HIS A 55 7.23 8.61 6.64
N GLU A 56 6.22 9.23 7.24
CA GLU A 56 6.39 10.28 8.25
C GLU A 56 7.13 9.76 9.49
N LYS A 57 6.79 8.55 9.96
CA LYS A 57 7.52 7.91 11.08
C LYS A 57 8.98 7.64 10.74
N GLN A 58 9.28 7.21 9.52
CA GLN A 58 10.67 6.99 9.09
C GLN A 58 11.47 8.29 9.07
N ILE A 59 10.89 9.37 8.53
CA ILE A 59 11.52 10.71 8.54
C ILE A 59 11.79 11.18 9.97
N GLY A 60 10.81 11.03 10.87
CA GLY A 60 10.97 11.40 12.28
C GLY A 60 12.09 10.64 12.98
N ARG A 61 12.23 9.32 12.72
CA ARG A 61 13.34 8.52 13.26
C ARG A 61 14.69 8.99 12.75
N GLN A 62 14.81 9.23 11.44
CA GLN A 62 16.07 9.71 10.85
C GLN A 62 16.49 11.06 11.41
N GLN A 63 15.54 11.97 11.67
CA GLN A 63 15.85 13.27 12.28
C GLN A 63 16.35 13.11 13.72
N MET A 64 15.75 12.23 14.51
CA MET A 64 16.21 11.96 15.88
C MET A 64 17.61 11.33 15.90
N GLU A 65 17.90 10.38 14.99
CA GLU A 65 19.22 9.77 14.86
C GLU A 65 20.29 10.81 14.47
N ARG A 66 19.97 11.73 13.54
CA ARG A 66 20.87 12.83 13.19
C ARG A 66 21.14 13.76 14.38
N GLN A 67 20.10 14.17 15.11
CA GLN A 67 20.26 15.02 16.30
C GLN A 67 21.06 14.33 17.41
N GLN A 68 20.92 13.02 17.59
CA GLN A 68 21.72 12.26 18.56
C GLN A 68 23.19 12.19 18.16
N MET A 69 23.48 11.98 16.87
CA MET A 69 24.87 12.00 16.37
C MET A 69 25.52 13.37 16.51
N GLU A 70 24.80 14.45 16.21
CA GLU A 70 25.30 15.83 16.39
C GLU A 70 25.58 16.16 17.87
N ARG A 71 24.71 15.72 18.78
CA ARG A 71 24.92 15.90 20.24
C ARG A 71 26.13 15.11 20.74
N GLN A 72 26.37 13.90 20.21
CA GLN A 72 27.54 13.11 20.58
C GLN A 72 28.85 13.67 20.02
N GLN A 73 28.82 14.32 18.85
CA GLN A 73 30.00 14.99 18.29
C GLN A 73 30.36 16.27 19.06
N ASN A 74 29.37 17.06 19.49
CA ASN A 74 29.61 18.29 20.25
C ASN A 74 29.99 18.06 21.74
N GLY A 75 29.78 16.87 22.29
CA GLY A 75 30.14 16.52 23.68
C GLY A 75 31.54 15.93 23.87
N ARG A 76 32.35 15.85 22.81
CA ARG A 76 33.73 15.30 22.84
C ARG A 76 34.82 16.36 22.58
N GLY A 77 34.45 17.64 22.58
CA GLY A 77 35.38 18.78 22.47
C GLY A 77 35.79 19.31 23.83
#